data_AF-A0A7S3YQD7-F1
#
_entry.id   AF-A0A7S3YQD7-F1
#
_cell.length_a   1.000
_cell.length_b   1.000
_cell.length_c   1.000
_cell.angle_alpha   90.00
_cell.angle_beta   90.00
_cell.angle_gamma   90.00
#
_symmetry.space_group_name_H-M   'P 1'
#
loop_
_entity.id
_entity.type
_entity.pdbx_description
1 polymer ?
#
loop_
_entity_poly.entity_id
_entity_poly.type
_entity_poly.pdbx_seq_one_letter_code
_entity_poly.pdbx_strand_id
1 'polypeptide(L)'
;CRRSPSPYGLFRAPETKKALVRSKSSLSPSLDVTNPLAAVRHESILTTIGKTPAIKLQRMAPADVEVYVKCEAFNPMSSVKDRLALGCIEWAEKHGELKPGQTVVEASSGNTGIGLAMVCAAKGYPFVCVMSEAFSIERRKLMRFLGAKVVLTNPAYKGTGMVIKARELAEKHGWFLPRQFETDANAWIHKETTGPEIVTQFKDKPLNYFFTGYGTGGTLNGVGTILRRDSPDTKIVVCEPDNAPLLY
;
A
#
# COMPACT_ATOMS: atom_id res chain seq x y z
N CYS A 1 66.03 -2.83 22.30
CA CYS A 1 65.28 -1.57 22.08
C CYS A 1 64.03 -1.54 22.93
N ARG A 2 63.79 -0.42 23.60
CA ARG A 2 62.82 -0.21 24.68
C ARG A 2 61.38 -0.44 24.22
N ARG A 3 60.61 -1.14 25.07
CA ARG A 3 59.14 -1.11 25.11
C ARG A 3 58.69 0.18 25.79
N SER A 4 57.66 0.83 25.25
CA SER A 4 56.73 1.68 26.00
C SER A 4 55.29 1.29 25.65
N PRO A 5 54.33 1.37 26.59
CA PRO A 5 53.02 0.73 26.48
C PRO A 5 51.90 1.71 26.09
N SER A 6 50.90 1.21 25.36
CA SER A 6 49.63 1.92 25.11
C SER A 6 48.76 1.93 26.40
N PRO A 7 48.09 3.04 26.75
CA PRO A 7 47.55 3.28 28.09
C PRO A 7 46.03 3.14 28.20
N TYR A 8 45.44 2.05 27.73
CA TYR A 8 44.00 1.79 27.97
C TYR A 8 43.79 0.37 28.48
N GLY A 9 43.64 0.30 29.80
CA GLY A 9 43.45 -0.92 30.57
C GLY A 9 42.14 -1.64 30.25
N LEU A 10 42.17 -2.95 30.53
CA LEU A 10 41.01 -3.83 30.55
C LEU A 10 39.93 -3.25 31.48
N PHE A 11 38.89 -2.66 30.89
CA PHE A 11 37.61 -2.52 31.57
C PHE A 11 36.92 -3.88 31.59
N ARG A 12 36.94 -4.56 32.74
CA ARG A 12 36.02 -5.65 33.06
C ARG A 12 34.61 -5.08 33.15
N ALA A 13 33.72 -5.48 32.24
CA ALA A 13 32.30 -5.25 32.40
C ALA A 13 31.78 -6.06 33.60
N PRO A 14 30.88 -5.52 34.46
CA PRO A 14 30.24 -6.29 35.51
C PRO A 14 29.33 -7.35 34.87
N GLU A 15 29.36 -8.58 35.41
CA GLU A 15 28.39 -9.62 35.10
C GLU A 15 26.98 -9.15 35.51
N THR A 16 26.23 -8.62 34.56
CA THR A 16 24.79 -8.45 34.72
C THR A 16 24.14 -9.83 34.57
N LYS A 17 23.60 -10.33 35.68
CA LYS A 17 22.79 -11.54 35.75
C LYS A 17 21.80 -11.56 34.58
N LYS A 18 21.92 -12.55 33.70
CA LYS A 18 20.90 -12.88 32.70
C LYS A 18 19.58 -13.10 33.43
N ALA A 19 18.71 -12.10 33.44
CA ALA A 19 17.29 -12.31 33.67
C ALA A 19 16.80 -13.12 32.48
N LEU A 20 16.66 -14.43 32.70
CA LEU A 20 16.06 -15.36 31.77
C LEU A 20 14.57 -15.01 31.66
N VAL A 21 14.24 -14.01 30.84
CA VAL A 21 12.85 -13.76 30.43
C VAL A 21 12.45 -14.94 29.56
N ARG A 22 11.82 -15.94 30.19
CA ARG A 22 11.13 -17.01 29.49
C ARG A 22 9.93 -16.40 28.76
N SER A 23 10.14 -15.92 27.53
CA SER A 23 9.03 -15.63 26.62
C SER A 23 8.46 -16.96 26.12
N LYS A 24 7.51 -17.53 26.87
CA LYS A 24 6.60 -18.52 26.30
C LYS A 24 5.56 -17.77 25.47
N SER A 25 5.89 -17.45 24.22
CA SER A 25 4.87 -17.25 23.18
C SER A 25 5.01 -18.38 22.17
N SER A 26 4.40 -19.52 22.51
CA SER A 26 4.17 -20.59 21.52
C SER A 26 3.05 -20.14 20.59
N LEU A 27 3.33 -19.16 19.73
CA LEU A 27 2.55 -18.87 18.54
C LEU A 27 2.95 -19.91 17.47
N SER A 28 2.67 -21.18 17.73
CA SER A 28 2.68 -22.17 16.64
C SER A 28 1.41 -21.92 15.83
N PRO A 29 1.51 -21.60 14.52
CA PRO A 29 0.32 -21.47 13.70
C PRO A 29 -0.47 -22.79 13.74
N SER A 30 -1.75 -22.74 14.09
CA SER A 30 -2.63 -23.89 13.91
C SER A 30 -2.84 -24.08 12.41
N LEU A 31 -2.47 -25.26 11.89
CA LEU A 31 -2.72 -25.66 10.50
C LEU A 31 -4.18 -26.09 10.29
N ASP A 32 -5.11 -25.50 11.04
CA ASP A 32 -6.51 -25.90 10.99
C ASP A 32 -7.16 -25.37 9.71
N VAL A 33 -7.16 -26.23 8.69
CA VAL A 33 -7.78 -26.00 7.38
C VAL A 33 -9.31 -25.90 7.45
N THR A 34 -9.92 -26.23 8.58
CA THR A 34 -11.37 -26.08 8.78
C THR A 34 -11.77 -24.67 9.21
N ASN A 35 -10.79 -23.78 9.48
CA ASN A 35 -11.07 -22.38 9.70
C ASN A 35 -11.76 -21.79 8.44
N PRO A 36 -13.01 -21.30 8.54
CA PRO A 36 -13.75 -20.81 7.39
C PRO A 36 -13.11 -19.58 6.73
N LEU A 37 -12.14 -18.92 7.38
CA LEU A 37 -11.33 -17.85 6.78
C LEU A 37 -10.11 -18.34 5.97
N ALA A 38 -9.73 -19.61 6.08
CA ALA A 38 -8.53 -20.18 5.45
C ALA A 38 -8.80 -20.95 4.14
N ALA A 39 -10.04 -21.37 3.90
CA ALA A 39 -10.41 -22.21 2.74
C ALA A 39 -11.64 -21.65 1.99
N VAL A 40 -11.50 -20.45 1.43
CA VAL A 40 -12.56 -19.79 0.64
C VAL A 40 -12.24 -19.89 -0.85
N ARG A 41 -13.22 -20.31 -1.66
CA ARG A 41 -13.13 -20.26 -3.12
C ARG A 41 -13.43 -18.84 -3.61
N HIS A 42 -12.59 -18.32 -4.49
CA HIS A 42 -12.75 -17.01 -5.11
C HIS A 42 -13.06 -17.16 -6.60
N GLU A 43 -14.11 -16.50 -7.08
CA GLU A 43 -14.49 -16.52 -8.51
C GLU A 43 -13.62 -15.58 -9.37
N SER A 44 -12.88 -14.66 -8.73
CA SER A 44 -11.94 -13.74 -9.38
C SER A 44 -10.82 -13.33 -8.43
N ILE A 45 -9.63 -13.10 -8.96
CA ILE A 45 -8.49 -12.54 -8.21
C ILE A 45 -8.83 -11.19 -7.56
N LEU A 46 -9.75 -10.43 -8.15
CA LEU A 46 -10.16 -9.13 -7.59
C LEU A 46 -10.85 -9.27 -6.24
N THR A 47 -11.51 -10.41 -5.99
CA THR A 47 -12.18 -10.68 -4.71
C THR A 47 -11.21 -11.02 -3.58
N THR A 48 -9.91 -11.15 -3.88
CA THR A 48 -8.84 -11.30 -2.89
C THR A 48 -8.17 -9.96 -2.55
N ILE A 49 -8.58 -8.85 -3.17
CA ILE A 49 -8.10 -7.50 -2.82
C ILE A 49 -8.73 -7.11 -1.48
N GLY A 50 -7.91 -6.56 -0.59
CA GLY A 50 -8.30 -6.16 0.74
C GLY A 50 -8.27 -7.29 1.76
N LYS A 51 -9.01 -7.13 2.87
CA LYS A 51 -9.02 -8.07 4.01
C LYS A 51 -7.62 -8.41 4.52
N THR A 52 -6.70 -7.44 4.42
CA THR A 52 -5.28 -7.63 4.73
C THR A 52 -5.07 -7.74 6.24
N PRO A 53 -4.11 -8.55 6.70
CA PRO A 53 -3.92 -8.76 8.13
C PRO A 53 -3.33 -7.54 8.84
N ALA A 54 -3.72 -7.33 10.10
CA ALA A 54 -3.00 -6.49 11.04
C ALA A 54 -2.10 -7.40 11.89
N ILE A 55 -0.78 -7.24 11.78
CA ILE A 55 0.21 -8.16 12.35
C ILE A 55 0.97 -7.48 13.49
N LYS A 56 0.98 -8.09 14.68
CA LYS A 56 1.72 -7.58 15.84
C LYS A 56 3.23 -7.74 15.66
N LEU A 57 3.98 -6.66 15.88
CA LEU A 57 5.45 -6.71 15.97
C LEU A 57 5.86 -7.35 17.30
N GLN A 58 6.66 -8.42 17.22
CA GLN A 58 7.02 -9.21 18.41
C GLN A 58 8.24 -8.67 19.17
N ARG A 59 9.15 -7.96 18.49
CA ARG A 59 10.47 -7.60 19.06
C ARG A 59 10.92 -6.17 18.81
N MET A 60 10.27 -5.45 17.89
CA MET A 60 10.67 -4.09 17.51
C MET A 60 9.90 -3.01 18.27
N ALA A 61 8.80 -3.37 18.92
CA ALA A 61 8.03 -2.44 19.73
C ALA A 61 8.74 -2.19 21.07
N PRO A 62 8.67 -0.97 21.63
CA PRO A 62 8.99 -0.71 23.03
C PRO A 62 8.21 -1.64 23.97
N ALA A 63 8.74 -1.91 25.16
CA ALA A 63 8.21 -2.93 26.07
C ALA A 63 6.77 -2.68 26.55
N ASP A 64 6.36 -1.42 26.58
CA ASP A 64 5.10 -0.89 27.08
C ASP A 64 4.11 -0.47 25.98
N VAL A 65 4.44 -0.74 24.71
CA VAL A 65 3.62 -0.34 23.56
C VAL A 65 3.34 -1.55 22.67
N GLU A 66 2.09 -1.73 22.27
CA GLU A 66 1.77 -2.66 21.20
C GLU A 66 1.83 -1.97 19.83
N VAL A 67 2.64 -2.50 18.92
CA VAL A 67 2.69 -2.02 17.53
C VAL A 67 2.18 -3.10 16.60
N TYR A 68 1.24 -2.73 15.73
CA TYR A 68 0.70 -3.58 14.69
C TYR A 68 0.94 -2.95 13.32
N VAL A 69 1.12 -3.79 12.31
CA VAL A 69 1.30 -3.37 10.91
C VAL A 69 0.13 -3.90 10.08
N LYS A 70 -0.60 -2.99 9.44
CA LYS A 70 -1.60 -3.34 8.41
C LYS A 70 -0.85 -3.73 7.13
N CYS A 71 -0.73 -5.04 6.88
CA CYS A 71 0.19 -5.57 5.88
C CYS A 71 -0.46 -5.62 4.49
N GLU A 72 -0.47 -4.48 3.78
CA GLU A 72 -1.02 -4.36 2.43
C GLU A 72 -0.24 -5.13 1.35
N ALA A 73 0.87 -5.77 1.71
CA ALA A 73 1.61 -6.69 0.84
C ALA A 73 0.85 -8.02 0.60
N PHE A 74 -0.22 -8.29 1.35
CA PHE A 74 -1.10 -9.45 1.14
C PHE A 74 -2.16 -9.24 0.04
N ASN A 75 -2.27 -8.03 -0.52
CA ASN A 75 -3.02 -7.86 -1.77
C ASN A 75 -2.33 -8.67 -2.90
N PRO A 76 -3.07 -9.08 -3.95
CA PRO A 76 -2.55 -9.98 -4.98
C PRO A 76 -1.32 -9.49 -5.75
N MET A 77 -1.17 -8.17 -5.95
CA MET A 77 0.03 -7.53 -6.52
C MET A 77 0.93 -6.89 -5.45
N SER A 78 0.75 -7.31 -4.20
CA SER A 78 1.58 -6.98 -3.05
C SER A 78 1.65 -5.49 -2.71
N SER A 79 0.56 -4.74 -2.94
CA SER A 79 0.52 -3.33 -2.56
C SER A 79 -0.87 -2.82 -2.22
N VAL A 80 -0.91 -1.70 -1.48
CA VAL A 80 -2.15 -0.95 -1.20
C VAL A 80 -2.81 -0.40 -2.48
N LYS A 81 -2.07 -0.28 -3.60
CA LYS A 81 -2.59 0.31 -4.84
C LYS A 81 -3.54 -0.62 -5.59
N ASP A 82 -3.59 -1.90 -5.24
CA ASP A 82 -4.58 -2.84 -5.75
C ASP A 82 -5.99 -2.36 -5.37
N ARG A 83 -6.16 -1.82 -4.15
CA ARG A 83 -7.41 -1.20 -3.71
C ARG A 83 -7.76 0.02 -4.56
N LEU A 84 -6.81 0.94 -4.76
CA LEU A 84 -7.03 2.13 -5.58
C LEU A 84 -7.43 1.75 -7.00
N ALA A 85 -6.71 0.80 -7.61
CA ALA A 85 -6.98 0.35 -8.96
C ALA A 85 -8.39 -0.25 -9.10
N LEU A 86 -8.78 -1.14 -8.19
CA LEU A 86 -10.13 -1.71 -8.16
C LEU A 86 -11.18 -0.61 -7.96
N GLY A 87 -10.96 0.23 -6.94
CA GLY A 87 -11.88 1.29 -6.55
C GLY A 87 -12.15 2.30 -7.66
N CYS A 88 -11.11 2.74 -8.39
CA CYS A 88 -11.29 3.66 -9.51
C CYS A 88 -12.08 3.04 -10.67
N ILE A 89 -11.83 1.77 -10.99
CA ILE A 89 -12.51 1.09 -12.09
C ILE A 89 -13.99 0.82 -11.72
N GLU A 90 -14.26 0.26 -10.54
CA GLU A 90 -15.64 -0.01 -10.10
C GLU A 90 -16.44 1.28 -9.91
N TRP A 91 -15.81 2.33 -9.40
CA TRP A 91 -16.44 3.65 -9.31
C TRP A 91 -16.84 4.15 -10.70
N ALA A 92 -15.92 4.12 -11.67
CA ALA A 92 -16.17 4.62 -13.01
C ALA A 92 -17.22 3.79 -13.76
N GLU A 93 -17.22 2.46 -13.58
CA GLU A 93 -18.28 1.59 -14.09
C GLU A 93 -19.65 1.97 -13.52
N LYS A 94 -19.73 2.14 -12.19
CA LYS A 94 -20.99 2.47 -11.49
C LYS A 94 -21.55 3.83 -11.89
N HIS A 95 -20.69 4.81 -12.16
CA HIS A 95 -21.10 6.17 -12.55
C HIS A 95 -21.21 6.36 -14.07
N GLY A 96 -20.98 5.30 -14.88
CA GLY A 96 -21.05 5.35 -16.33
C GLY A 96 -19.92 6.13 -17.01
N GLU A 97 -18.84 6.42 -16.28
CA GLU A 97 -17.64 7.12 -16.78
C GLU A 97 -16.75 6.19 -17.61
N LEU A 98 -16.77 4.89 -17.31
CA LEU A 98 -16.02 3.86 -18.03
C LEU A 98 -16.98 2.91 -18.77
N LYS A 99 -16.89 2.88 -20.09
CA LYS A 99 -17.70 2.00 -20.95
C LYS A 99 -17.04 0.64 -21.12
N PRO A 100 -17.79 -0.47 -21.29
CA PRO A 100 -17.22 -1.79 -21.57
C PRO A 100 -16.21 -1.76 -22.72
N GLY A 101 -15.02 -2.33 -22.52
CA GLY A 101 -13.94 -2.37 -23.50
C GLY A 101 -13.22 -1.03 -23.76
N GLN A 102 -13.62 0.07 -23.12
CA GLN A 102 -12.91 1.35 -23.22
C GLN A 102 -11.50 1.22 -22.64
N THR A 103 -10.52 1.82 -23.31
CA THR A 103 -9.13 1.78 -22.83
C THR A 103 -8.97 2.67 -21.60
N VAL A 104 -8.22 2.16 -20.63
CA VAL A 104 -7.78 2.89 -19.44
C VAL A 104 -6.35 3.36 -19.67
N VAL A 105 -6.04 4.59 -19.29
CA VAL A 105 -4.68 5.15 -19.34
C VAL A 105 -4.34 5.82 -18.03
N GLU A 106 -3.12 5.63 -17.51
CA GLU A 106 -2.68 6.30 -16.28
C GLU A 106 -1.16 6.52 -16.27
N ALA A 107 -0.73 7.63 -15.68
CA ALA A 107 0.66 7.91 -15.38
C ALA A 107 1.06 7.21 -14.08
N SER A 108 1.97 6.22 -14.16
CA SER A 108 2.47 5.55 -12.96
C SER A 108 3.87 4.99 -13.15
N SER A 109 4.70 5.15 -12.13
CA SER A 109 6.05 4.59 -12.07
C SER A 109 6.16 3.28 -11.28
N GLY A 110 5.05 2.80 -10.71
CA GLY A 110 5.07 1.75 -9.70
C GLY A 110 3.74 1.06 -9.48
N ASN A 111 3.32 0.99 -8.22
CA ASN A 111 2.28 0.09 -7.77
C ASN A 111 0.89 0.36 -8.39
N THR A 112 0.53 1.61 -8.66
CA THR A 112 -0.76 1.95 -9.31
C THR A 112 -0.85 1.35 -10.72
N GLY A 113 0.22 1.44 -11.51
CA GLY A 113 0.25 0.84 -12.85
C GLY A 113 0.12 -0.68 -12.81
N ILE A 114 0.78 -1.35 -11.85
CA ILE A 114 0.69 -2.79 -11.68
C ILE A 114 -0.73 -3.22 -11.26
N GLY A 115 -1.32 -2.53 -10.27
CA GLY A 115 -2.69 -2.79 -9.84
C GLY A 115 -3.71 -2.58 -10.97
N LEU A 116 -3.61 -1.48 -11.71
CA LEU A 116 -4.49 -1.20 -12.86
C LEU A 116 -4.31 -2.24 -13.96
N ALA A 117 -3.08 -2.70 -14.25
CA ALA A 117 -2.84 -3.75 -15.22
C ALA A 117 -3.57 -5.05 -14.85
N MET A 118 -3.48 -5.49 -13.59
CA MET A 118 -4.20 -6.68 -13.12
C MET A 118 -5.73 -6.48 -13.18
N VAL A 119 -6.25 -5.36 -12.66
CA VAL A 119 -7.69 -5.08 -12.63
C VAL A 119 -8.27 -5.01 -14.04
N CYS A 120 -7.61 -4.29 -14.94
CA CYS A 120 -8.05 -4.15 -16.33
C CYS A 120 -8.02 -5.50 -17.05
N ALA A 121 -6.98 -6.32 -16.86
CA ALA A 121 -6.91 -7.66 -17.43
C ALA A 121 -8.06 -8.56 -16.93
N ALA A 122 -8.36 -8.52 -15.63
CA ALA A 122 -9.43 -9.33 -15.04
C ALA A 122 -10.84 -8.85 -15.44
N LYS A 123 -11.05 -7.56 -15.70
CA LYS A 123 -12.35 -6.99 -16.10
C LYS A 123 -12.54 -6.81 -17.61
N GLY A 124 -11.52 -7.09 -18.42
CA GLY A 124 -11.60 -7.00 -19.89
C GLY A 124 -11.39 -5.59 -20.46
N TYR A 125 -10.64 -4.74 -19.77
CA TYR A 125 -10.24 -3.41 -20.26
C TYR A 125 -8.82 -3.43 -20.84
N PRO A 126 -8.57 -2.81 -22.01
CA PRO A 126 -7.21 -2.50 -22.42
C PRO A 126 -6.60 -1.46 -21.48
N PHE A 127 -5.34 -1.66 -21.07
CA PHE A 127 -4.64 -0.70 -20.21
C PHE A 127 -3.35 -0.17 -20.84
N VAL A 128 -3.14 1.14 -20.74
CA VAL A 128 -1.94 1.84 -21.15
C VAL A 128 -1.30 2.52 -19.94
N CYS A 129 -0.15 2.03 -19.50
CA CYS A 129 0.65 2.68 -18.48
C CYS A 129 1.65 3.65 -19.12
N VAL A 130 1.60 4.92 -18.72
CA VAL A 130 2.60 5.93 -19.07
C VAL A 130 3.63 6.04 -17.96
N MET A 131 4.91 5.84 -18.27
CA MET A 131 5.99 5.91 -17.29
C MET A 131 7.30 6.44 -17.88
N SER A 132 8.15 7.04 -17.04
CA SER A 132 9.50 7.46 -17.45
C SER A 132 10.43 6.27 -17.72
N GLU A 133 11.31 6.39 -18.70
CA GLU A 133 12.32 5.37 -19.04
C GLU A 133 13.29 5.05 -17.91
N ALA A 134 13.48 5.99 -16.97
CA ALA A 134 14.35 5.83 -15.82
C ALA A 134 13.84 4.78 -14.80
N PHE A 135 12.58 4.35 -14.90
CA PHE A 135 12.02 3.34 -13.99
C PHE A 135 12.39 1.90 -14.40
N SER A 136 12.33 1.00 -13.42
CA SER A 136 12.90 -0.35 -13.51
C SER A 136 12.32 -1.18 -14.67
N ILE A 137 13.17 -2.01 -15.27
CA ILE A 137 12.77 -2.89 -16.38
C ILE A 137 11.82 -3.98 -15.89
N GLU A 138 11.98 -4.43 -14.64
CA GLU A 138 11.19 -5.49 -14.01
C GLU A 138 9.71 -5.08 -13.91
N ARG A 139 9.44 -3.83 -13.52
CA ARG A 139 8.06 -3.29 -13.46
C ARG A 139 7.43 -3.25 -14.85
N ARG A 140 8.20 -2.89 -15.88
CA ARG A 140 7.73 -2.88 -17.27
C ARG A 140 7.40 -4.28 -17.76
N LYS A 141 8.23 -5.27 -17.44
CA LYS A 141 7.98 -6.68 -17.77
C LYS A 141 6.73 -7.20 -17.08
N LEU A 142 6.55 -6.92 -15.79
CA LEU A 142 5.37 -7.34 -15.04
C LEU A 142 4.07 -6.73 -15.61
N MET A 143 4.04 -5.43 -15.90
CA MET A 143 2.85 -4.80 -16.48
C MET A 143 2.53 -5.37 -17.87
N ARG A 144 3.54 -5.60 -18.72
CA ARG A 144 3.33 -6.23 -20.03
C ARG A 144 2.85 -7.68 -19.92
N PHE A 145 3.37 -8.43 -18.96
CA PHE A 145 2.89 -9.79 -18.66
C PHE A 145 1.40 -9.80 -18.30
N LEU A 146 0.95 -8.79 -17.55
CA LEU A 146 -0.47 -8.56 -17.25
C LEU A 146 -1.28 -7.97 -18.43
N GLY A 147 -0.70 -7.85 -19.62
CA GLY A 147 -1.41 -7.37 -20.82
C GLY A 147 -1.43 -5.85 -21.00
N ALA A 148 -0.76 -5.08 -20.14
CA ALA A 148 -0.67 -3.63 -20.29
C ALA A 148 0.27 -3.23 -21.43
N LYS A 149 -0.10 -2.18 -22.17
CA LYS A 149 0.84 -1.44 -23.01
C LYS A 149 1.62 -0.46 -22.14
N VAL A 150 2.91 -0.32 -22.38
CA VAL A 150 3.78 0.62 -21.64
C VAL A 150 4.30 1.67 -22.61
N VAL A 151 3.89 2.92 -22.40
CA VAL A 151 4.38 4.10 -23.12
C VAL A 151 5.44 4.77 -22.28
N LEU A 152 6.60 5.01 -22.89
CA LEU A 152 7.75 5.60 -22.22
C LEU A 152 7.84 7.10 -22.47
N THR A 153 8.18 7.85 -21.43
CA THR A 153 8.43 9.31 -21.52
C THR A 153 9.88 9.64 -21.22
N ASN A 154 10.37 10.74 -21.81
CA ASN A 154 11.73 11.23 -21.57
C ASN A 154 11.97 11.51 -20.07
N PRO A 155 13.03 10.96 -19.46
CA PRO A 155 13.37 11.16 -18.04
C PRO A 155 13.53 12.62 -17.61
N ALA A 156 13.94 13.51 -18.52
CA ALA A 156 14.13 14.93 -18.23
C ALA A 156 12.87 15.61 -17.68
N TYR A 157 11.68 15.15 -18.07
CA TYR A 157 10.40 15.71 -17.65
C TYR A 157 9.81 15.06 -16.39
N LYS A 158 10.49 14.08 -15.81
CA LYS A 158 10.12 13.40 -14.56
C LYS A 158 8.63 12.99 -14.53
N GLY A 159 7.99 13.02 -13.35
CA GLY A 159 6.58 12.64 -13.19
C GLY A 159 5.62 13.56 -13.97
N THR A 160 5.95 14.85 -14.09
CA THR A 160 5.14 15.83 -14.84
C THR A 160 4.97 15.43 -16.30
N GLY A 161 6.04 14.97 -16.95
CA GLY A 161 5.98 14.48 -18.33
C GLY A 161 5.07 13.26 -18.50
N MET A 162 5.05 12.36 -17.51
CA MET A 162 4.15 11.20 -17.52
C MET A 162 2.69 11.63 -17.45
N VAL A 163 2.35 12.55 -16.53
CA VAL A 163 0.98 13.03 -16.33
C VAL A 163 0.47 13.77 -17.57
N ILE A 164 1.28 14.65 -18.15
CA ILE A 164 0.95 15.37 -19.39
C ILE A 164 0.67 14.37 -20.51
N LYS A 165 1.55 13.38 -20.70
CA LYS A 165 1.38 12.41 -21.78
C LYS A 165 0.16 11.50 -21.57
N ALA A 166 -0.14 11.09 -20.34
CA ALA A 166 -1.36 10.33 -20.04
C ALA A 166 -2.63 11.14 -20.36
N ARG A 167 -2.67 12.43 -20.01
CA ARG A 167 -3.78 13.33 -20.34
C ARG A 167 -3.94 13.53 -21.85
N GLU A 168 -2.83 13.77 -22.57
CA GLU A 168 -2.84 13.88 -24.04
C GLU A 168 -3.42 12.63 -24.70
N LEU A 169 -3.00 11.44 -24.26
CA LEU A 169 -3.52 10.17 -24.79
C LEU A 169 -4.99 9.96 -24.45
N ALA A 170 -5.41 10.33 -23.24
CA ALA A 170 -6.80 10.26 -22.81
C ALA A 170 -7.70 11.13 -23.71
N GLU A 171 -7.32 12.39 -23.92
CA GLU A 171 -8.07 13.34 -24.74
C GLU A 171 -8.10 12.92 -26.21
N LYS A 172 -6.94 12.57 -26.78
CA LYS A 172 -6.82 12.19 -28.19
C LYS A 172 -7.66 10.98 -28.57
N HIS A 173 -7.80 10.01 -27.66
CA HIS A 173 -8.42 8.73 -27.96
C HIS A 173 -9.75 8.49 -27.22
N GLY A 174 -10.21 9.45 -26.41
CA GLY A 174 -11.37 9.26 -25.54
C GLY A 174 -11.18 8.12 -24.53
N TRP A 175 -9.95 7.91 -24.05
CA TRP A 175 -9.65 6.88 -23.06
C TRP A 175 -9.98 7.37 -21.66
N PHE A 176 -10.33 6.43 -20.78
CA PHE A 176 -10.60 6.74 -19.38
C PHE A 176 -9.28 6.97 -18.63
N LEU A 177 -9.18 8.10 -17.94
CA LEU A 177 -8.06 8.46 -17.06
C LEU A 177 -8.57 8.42 -15.61
N PRO A 178 -8.10 7.48 -14.76
CA PRO A 178 -8.55 7.36 -13.38
C PRO A 178 -8.25 8.59 -12.51
N ARG A 179 -7.19 9.35 -12.84
CA ARG A 179 -6.75 10.55 -12.12
C ARG A 179 -6.52 10.25 -10.65
N GLN A 180 -5.61 9.33 -10.34
CA GLN A 180 -5.38 8.82 -8.98
C GLN A 180 -5.16 9.89 -7.88
N PHE A 181 -4.76 11.12 -8.24
CA PHE A 181 -4.54 12.25 -7.33
C PHE A 181 -5.76 13.17 -7.15
N GLU A 182 -6.75 13.10 -8.04
CA GLU A 182 -7.88 14.03 -8.11
C GLU A 182 -9.23 13.35 -7.82
N THR A 183 -9.34 12.04 -8.10
CA THR A 183 -10.62 11.31 -7.99
C THR A 183 -11.02 11.03 -6.54
N ASP A 184 -12.32 11.21 -6.25
CA ASP A 184 -12.93 10.80 -4.99
C ASP A 184 -12.89 9.28 -4.79
N ALA A 185 -12.86 8.50 -5.87
CA ALA A 185 -12.78 7.04 -5.83
C ALA A 185 -11.58 6.53 -5.01
N ASN A 186 -10.48 7.30 -5.02
CA ASN A 186 -9.26 6.98 -4.29
C ASN A 186 -9.48 6.97 -2.76
N ALA A 187 -10.14 8.00 -2.22
CA ALA A 187 -10.46 8.03 -0.80
C ALA A 187 -11.65 7.10 -0.48
N TRP A 188 -12.63 7.03 -1.38
CA TRP A 188 -13.82 6.20 -1.24
C TRP A 188 -13.47 4.73 -0.97
N ILE A 189 -12.60 4.10 -1.76
CA ILE A 189 -12.29 2.68 -1.56
C ILE A 189 -11.70 2.39 -0.17
N HIS A 190 -10.94 3.34 0.39
CA HIS A 190 -10.41 3.24 1.75
C HIS A 190 -11.48 3.48 2.83
N LYS A 191 -12.53 4.27 2.55
CA LYS A 191 -13.70 4.41 3.42
C LYS A 191 -14.53 3.14 3.45
N GLU A 192 -14.70 2.48 2.32
CA GLU A 192 -15.49 1.26 2.21
C GLU A 192 -14.76 0.01 2.71
N THR A 193 -13.42 0.00 2.68
CA THR A 193 -12.63 -1.21 2.97
C THR A 193 -11.60 -1.02 4.08
N THR A 194 -10.54 -0.27 3.82
CA THR A 194 -9.37 -0.20 4.73
C THR A 194 -9.72 0.34 6.12
N GLY A 195 -10.52 1.39 6.20
CA GLY A 195 -10.99 1.97 7.46
C GLY A 195 -11.82 0.96 8.29
N PRO A 196 -12.92 0.41 7.74
CA PRO A 196 -13.74 -0.58 8.44
C PRO A 196 -12.97 -1.85 8.81
N GLU A 197 -12.03 -2.30 7.98
CA GLU A 197 -11.15 -3.42 8.31
C GLU A 197 -10.32 -3.11 9.56
N ILE A 198 -9.71 -1.91 9.66
CA ILE A 198 -8.94 -1.50 10.84
C ILE A 198 -9.85 -1.43 12.06
N VAL A 199 -11.01 -0.77 11.98
CA VAL A 199 -11.96 -0.68 13.10
C VAL A 199 -12.37 -2.07 13.59
N THR A 200 -12.66 -2.99 12.66
CA THR A 200 -13.04 -4.38 13.00
C THR A 200 -11.88 -5.14 13.64
N GLN A 201 -10.66 -4.94 13.15
CA GLN A 201 -9.45 -5.62 13.63
C GLN A 201 -9.02 -5.18 15.03
N PHE A 202 -9.44 -4.00 15.48
CA PHE A 202 -9.16 -3.45 16.80
C PHE A 202 -10.44 -3.23 17.62
N LYS A 203 -11.52 -3.96 17.33
CA LYS A 203 -12.78 -3.79 18.09
C LYS A 203 -12.69 -4.25 19.55
N ASP A 204 -11.73 -5.12 19.85
CA ASP A 204 -11.51 -5.75 21.17
C ASP A 204 -10.48 -5.01 22.03
N LYS A 205 -9.81 -3.98 21.50
CA LYS A 205 -8.77 -3.22 22.20
C LYS A 205 -8.67 -1.77 21.70
N PRO A 206 -8.26 -0.81 22.54
CA PRO A 206 -8.15 0.58 22.08
C PRO A 206 -7.09 0.74 20.98
N LEU A 207 -7.44 1.46 19.92
CA LEU A 207 -6.51 1.96 18.92
C LEU A 207 -6.13 3.40 19.29
N ASN A 208 -4.97 3.61 19.90
CA ASN A 208 -4.59 4.95 20.37
C ASN A 208 -4.03 5.83 19.25
N TYR A 209 -3.28 5.23 18.32
CA TYR A 209 -2.60 5.94 17.24
C TYR A 209 -2.71 5.17 15.92
N PHE A 210 -2.94 5.91 14.83
CA PHE A 210 -2.83 5.41 13.46
C PHE A 210 -1.78 6.23 12.71
N PHE A 211 -0.70 5.58 12.31
CA PHE A 211 0.38 6.19 11.55
C PHE A 211 0.25 5.87 10.06
N THR A 212 0.35 6.87 9.19
CA THR A 212 0.40 6.66 7.74
C THR A 212 1.27 7.70 7.07
N GLY A 213 2.02 7.29 6.04
CA GLY A 213 2.51 8.24 5.04
C GLY A 213 1.39 8.64 4.08
N TYR A 214 1.72 9.47 3.08
CA TYR A 214 0.83 9.70 1.95
C TYR A 214 1.59 9.79 0.63
N GLY A 215 0.89 9.49 -0.46
CA GLY A 215 1.32 9.81 -1.81
C GLY A 215 0.20 10.53 -2.55
N THR A 216 -0.89 9.80 -2.83
CA THR A 216 -2.12 10.38 -3.41
C THR A 216 -3.09 10.92 -2.36
N GLY A 217 -2.81 10.74 -1.07
CA GLY A 217 -3.70 11.14 0.04
C GLY A 217 -4.91 10.22 0.29
N GLY A 218 -5.24 9.30 -0.62
CA GLY A 218 -6.45 8.46 -0.51
C GLY A 218 -6.55 7.64 0.77
N THR A 219 -5.46 6.95 1.16
CA THR A 219 -5.44 6.13 2.39
C THR A 219 -5.65 6.99 3.63
N LEU A 220 -4.92 8.11 3.74
CA LEU A 220 -5.06 9.05 4.84
C LEU A 220 -6.50 9.58 4.95
N ASN A 221 -7.04 10.09 3.84
CA ASN A 221 -8.38 10.67 3.82
C ASN A 221 -9.46 9.63 4.14
N GLY A 222 -9.42 8.47 3.46
CA GLY A 222 -10.45 7.45 3.62
C GLY A 222 -10.43 6.79 4.99
N VAL A 223 -9.26 6.31 5.45
CA VAL A 223 -9.13 5.72 6.78
C VAL A 223 -9.39 6.76 7.86
N GLY A 224 -8.86 7.98 7.70
CA GLY A 224 -9.06 9.05 8.67
C GLY A 224 -10.52 9.46 8.85
N THR A 225 -11.30 9.48 7.76
CA THR A 225 -12.76 9.71 7.83
C THR A 225 -13.45 8.65 8.69
N ILE A 226 -13.12 7.37 8.48
CA ILE A 226 -13.74 6.26 9.20
C ILE A 226 -13.30 6.23 10.67
N LEU A 227 -12.01 6.43 10.95
CA LEU A 227 -11.52 6.48 12.33
C LEU A 227 -12.14 7.64 13.11
N ARG A 228 -12.29 8.84 12.52
CA ARG A 228 -12.97 9.95 13.21
C ARG A 228 -14.43 9.65 13.55
N ARG A 229 -15.11 8.81 12.77
CA ARG A 229 -16.51 8.42 12.99
C ARG A 229 -16.62 7.29 14.01
N ASP A 230 -15.83 6.23 13.86
CA ASP A 230 -16.02 4.95 14.54
C ASP A 230 -15.00 4.67 15.65
N SER A 231 -13.90 5.44 15.70
CA SER A 231 -12.86 5.38 16.74
C SER A 231 -12.30 6.77 17.03
N PRO A 232 -13.14 7.72 17.50
CA PRO A 232 -12.83 9.14 17.56
C PRO A 232 -11.62 9.49 18.45
N ASP A 233 -11.29 8.63 19.40
CA ASP A 233 -10.12 8.81 20.28
C ASP A 233 -8.79 8.41 19.60
N THR A 234 -8.84 7.77 18.42
CA THR A 234 -7.64 7.42 17.66
C THR A 234 -6.95 8.68 17.13
N LYS A 235 -5.71 8.90 17.54
CA LYS A 235 -4.88 9.98 16.99
C LYS A 235 -4.32 9.57 15.63
N ILE A 236 -4.61 10.35 14.61
CA ILE A 236 -4.08 10.14 13.25
C ILE A 236 -2.77 10.93 13.12
N VAL A 237 -1.68 10.22 12.82
CA VAL A 237 -0.35 10.79 12.62
C VAL A 237 0.06 10.59 11.17
N VAL A 238 0.38 11.69 10.49
CA VAL A 238 0.83 11.69 9.10
C VAL A 238 2.34 11.84 9.06
N CYS A 239 3.02 11.00 8.29
CA CYS A 239 4.46 11.03 8.15
C CYS A 239 4.86 11.49 6.74
N GLU A 240 5.82 12.40 6.67
CA GLU A 240 6.42 12.90 5.43
C GLU A 240 7.92 12.60 5.38
N PRO A 241 8.51 12.47 4.18
CA PRO A 241 9.95 12.46 4.04
C PRO A 241 10.54 13.84 4.38
N ASP A 242 11.62 13.87 5.15
CA ASP A 242 12.33 15.11 5.55
C ASP A 242 12.71 16.01 4.37
N ASN A 243 12.93 15.43 3.19
CA ASN A 243 13.35 16.14 1.98
C ASN A 243 12.20 16.51 1.03
N ALA A 244 10.95 16.22 1.40
CA ALA A 244 9.76 16.59 0.62
C ALA A 244 8.51 16.87 1.50
N PRO A 245 8.60 17.73 2.54
CA PRO A 245 7.43 18.12 3.31
C PRO A 245 6.55 19.07 2.48
N LEU A 246 5.29 18.70 2.25
CA LEU A 246 4.30 19.49 1.52
C LEU A 246 3.09 19.87 2.38
N LEU A 247 2.83 19.18 3.50
CA LEU A 247 1.80 19.58 4.47
C LEU A 247 2.39 20.66 5.40
N TYR A 248 1.86 21.88 5.31
CA TYR A 248 2.21 23.02 6.17
C TYR A 248 0.96 23.66 6.77
#